data_AF-A0A9D8BK15-F1
#
_entry.id   AF-A0A9D8BK15-F1
#
_cell.length_a   1.000
_cell.length_b   1.000
_cell.length_c   1.000
_cell.angle_alpha   90.00
_cell.angle_beta   90.00
_cell.angle_gamma   90.00
#
_symmetry.space_group_name_H-M   'P 1'
#
loop_
_entity.id
_entity.type
_entity.pdbx_description
1 polymer ?
#
loop_
_entity_poly.entity_id
_entity_poly.type
_entity_poly.pdbx_seq_one_letter_code
_entity_poly.pdbx_strand_id
1 'polypeptide(L)'
;MKKFFTTLFVILIVAFAVFSFFRYFYLLKINYSLELKLREINDKIVELDTTKKNLETVLDKKKEEYLKLSKENQDLLVKLQETETKLNEKNSELEDFKKESQSAKTNLENLINEYAKLKEEIALLQQEKDTLQSRYDSLPELREAYDILKKRLREAKLAERKSKVSNIDTEDGNKGYLLWKGEPTLERKVKIEVAPITE
;
A
#
# COMPACT_ATOMS: atom_id res chain seq x y z
N MET A 1 84.89 38.73 -111.64
CA MET A 1 84.30 39.12 -110.33
C MET A 1 82.77 39.05 -110.29
N LYS A 2 82.00 39.62 -111.25
CA LYS A 2 80.52 39.60 -111.21
C LYS A 2 79.89 38.20 -111.07
N LYS A 3 80.39 37.18 -111.78
CA LYS A 3 79.87 35.80 -111.72
C LYS A 3 80.03 35.11 -110.35
N PHE A 4 81.11 35.43 -109.61
CA PHE A 4 81.38 34.88 -108.28
C PHE A 4 80.44 35.47 -107.22
N PHE A 5 80.20 36.79 -107.30
CA PHE A 5 79.23 37.47 -106.44
C PHE A 5 77.80 36.96 -106.66
N THR A 6 77.39 36.71 -107.90
CA THR A 6 76.07 36.13 -108.18
C THR A 6 75.90 34.72 -107.63
N THR A 7 76.91 33.84 -107.75
CA THR A 7 76.85 32.49 -107.16
C THR A 7 76.81 32.52 -105.64
N LEU A 8 77.57 33.40 -105.00
CA LEU A 8 77.59 33.54 -103.53
C LEU A 8 76.25 34.09 -103.00
N PHE A 9 75.64 35.04 -103.72
CA PHE A 9 74.32 35.57 -103.39
C PHE A 9 73.21 34.51 -103.53
N VAL A 10 73.25 33.66 -104.56
CA VAL A 10 72.29 32.56 -104.73
C VAL A 10 72.41 31.53 -103.60
N ILE A 11 73.64 31.17 -103.20
CA ILE A 11 73.87 30.26 -102.06
C ILE A 11 73.32 30.85 -100.75
N LEU A 12 73.50 32.16 -100.52
CA LEU A 12 72.95 32.86 -99.36
C LEU A 12 71.42 32.79 -99.32
N ILE A 13 70.76 33.03 -100.46
CA ILE A 13 69.29 32.93 -100.56
C ILE A 13 68.82 31.51 -100.29
N VAL A 14 69.49 30.50 -100.84
CA VAL A 14 69.15 29.09 -100.60
C VAL A 14 69.34 28.73 -99.13
N ALA A 15 70.44 29.14 -98.50
CA ALA A 15 70.68 28.93 -97.08
C ALA A 15 69.61 29.61 -96.20
N PHE A 16 69.20 30.83 -96.55
CA PHE A 16 68.13 31.55 -95.86
C PHE A 16 66.77 30.89 -96.05
N ALA A 17 66.45 30.38 -97.24
CA ALA A 17 65.22 29.63 -97.50
C ALA A 17 65.17 28.33 -96.69
N VAL A 18 66.27 27.57 -96.67
CA VAL A 18 66.38 26.33 -95.88
C VAL A 18 66.27 26.63 -94.38
N PHE A 19 66.97 27.64 -93.88
CA PHE A 19 66.86 28.06 -92.47
C PHE A 19 65.44 28.50 -92.12
N SER A 20 64.79 29.28 -92.99
CA SER A 20 63.41 29.72 -92.82
C SER A 20 62.44 28.53 -92.78
N PHE A 21 62.65 27.54 -93.64
CA PHE A 21 61.87 26.30 -93.65
C PHE A 21 62.05 25.51 -92.35
N PHE A 22 63.28 25.22 -91.92
CA PHE A 22 63.52 24.52 -90.65
C PHE A 22 62.94 25.27 -89.44
N ARG A 23 63.08 26.60 -89.42
CA ARG A 23 62.50 27.45 -88.37
C ARG A 23 60.97 27.37 -88.38
N TYR A 24 60.35 27.39 -89.55
CA TYR A 24 58.89 27.23 -89.68
C TYR A 24 58.43 25.87 -89.16
N PHE A 25 59.08 24.78 -89.53
CA PHE A 25 58.73 23.44 -89.02
C PHE A 25 58.94 23.31 -87.51
N TYR A 26 60.02 23.89 -86.98
CA TYR A 26 60.27 23.91 -85.55
C TYR A 26 59.18 24.68 -84.79
N LEU A 27 58.80 25.87 -85.28
CA LEU A 27 57.69 26.65 -84.72
C LEU A 27 56.35 25.92 -84.84
N LEU A 28 56.09 25.25 -85.96
CA LEU A 28 54.87 24.45 -86.17
C LEU A 28 54.79 23.30 -85.16
N LYS A 29 55.91 22.60 -84.91
CA LYS A 29 55.98 21.53 -83.91
C LYS A 29 55.74 22.06 -82.49
N ILE A 30 56.32 23.21 -82.15
CA ILE A 30 56.09 23.86 -80.85
C ILE A 30 54.62 24.23 -80.69
N ASN A 31 54.02 24.90 -81.68
CA ASN A 31 52.61 25.28 -81.65
C ASN A 31 51.70 24.07 -81.46
N TYR A 32 51.94 22.98 -82.21
CA TYR A 32 51.18 21.75 -82.03
C TYR A 32 51.32 21.16 -80.63
N SER A 33 52.53 21.15 -80.07
CA SER A 33 52.76 20.67 -78.69
C SER A 33 52.11 21.57 -77.63
N LEU A 34 52.04 22.88 -77.86
CA LEU A 34 51.36 23.83 -76.99
C LEU A 34 49.85 23.64 -77.05
N GLU A 35 49.27 23.46 -78.24
CA GLU A 35 47.85 23.16 -78.42
C GLU A 35 47.45 21.85 -77.71
N LEU A 36 48.28 20.82 -77.79
CA LEU A 36 48.06 19.57 -77.05
C LEU A 36 48.07 19.78 -75.53
N LYS A 37 49.05 20.52 -75.01
CA LYS A 37 49.13 20.84 -73.57
C LYS A 37 47.94 21.70 -73.12
N LEU A 38 47.50 22.66 -73.93
CA LEU A 38 46.32 23.47 -73.64
C LEU A 38 45.06 22.60 -73.59
N ARG A 39 44.93 21.64 -74.51
CA ARG A 39 43.84 20.66 -74.47
C ARG A 39 43.88 19.82 -73.20
N GLU A 40 45.03 19.26 -72.85
CA GLU A 40 45.19 18.45 -71.63
C GLU A 40 44.87 19.25 -70.36
N ILE A 41 45.29 20.51 -70.29
CA ILE A 41 44.97 21.40 -69.16
C ILE A 41 43.46 21.68 -69.11
N ASN A 42 42.82 21.95 -70.25
CA ASN A 42 41.37 22.16 -70.31
C ASN A 42 40.60 20.90 -69.89
N ASP A 43 41.03 19.72 -70.34
CA ASP A 43 40.41 18.46 -69.94
C ASP A 43 40.51 18.25 -68.42
N LYS A 44 41.68 18.56 -67.84
CA LYS A 44 41.89 18.53 -66.38
C LYS A 44 41.03 19.56 -65.63
N ILE A 45 40.86 20.76 -66.17
CA ILE A 45 39.97 21.78 -65.58
C ILE A 45 38.53 21.27 -65.56
N VAL A 46 38.06 20.67 -66.65
CA VAL A 46 36.71 20.09 -66.71
C VAL A 46 36.57 18.94 -65.70
N GLU A 47 37.56 18.05 -65.60
CA GLU A 47 37.55 16.98 -64.61
C GLU A 47 37.52 17.53 -63.17
N LEU A 48 38.35 18.54 -62.85
CA LEU A 48 38.35 19.18 -61.55
C LEU A 48 37.01 19.88 -61.24
N ASP A 49 36.39 20.53 -62.22
CA ASP A 49 35.08 21.16 -62.03
C ASP A 49 33.98 20.13 -61.80
N THR A 50 34.01 18.99 -62.50
CA THR A 50 33.04 17.91 -62.28
C THR A 50 33.22 17.26 -60.92
N THR A 51 34.45 16.97 -60.50
CA THR A 51 34.74 16.39 -59.19
C THR A 51 34.39 17.35 -58.07
N LYS A 52 34.67 18.65 -58.22
CA LYS A 52 34.25 19.68 -57.26
C LYS A 52 32.74 19.71 -57.09
N LYS A 53 31.97 19.76 -58.19
CA LYS A 53 30.50 19.72 -58.13
C LYS A 53 29.99 18.45 -57.46
N ASN A 54 30.58 17.31 -57.78
CA ASN A 54 30.21 16.04 -57.12
C ASN A 54 30.48 16.09 -55.63
N LEU A 55 31.64 16.60 -55.19
CA LEU A 55 31.96 16.75 -53.78
C LEU A 55 31.02 17.71 -53.05
N GLU A 56 30.66 18.83 -53.67
CA GLU A 56 29.67 19.77 -53.14
C GLU A 56 28.32 19.07 -52.92
N THR A 57 27.83 18.31 -53.91
CA THR A 57 26.56 17.58 -53.76
C THR A 57 26.60 16.50 -52.67
N VAL A 58 27.73 15.80 -52.51
CA VAL A 58 27.91 14.80 -51.46
C VAL A 58 27.95 15.47 -50.08
N LEU A 59 28.63 16.61 -49.98
CA LEU A 59 28.74 17.38 -48.75
C LEU A 59 27.39 17.94 -48.31
N ASP A 60 26.57 18.42 -49.24
CA ASP A 60 25.22 18.90 -48.93
C ASP A 60 24.30 17.75 -48.48
N LYS A 61 24.34 16.59 -49.16
CA LYS A 61 23.63 15.39 -48.70
C LYS A 61 24.06 14.97 -47.30
N LYS A 62 25.36 14.98 -47.01
CA LYS A 62 25.89 14.63 -45.68
C LYS A 62 25.45 15.61 -44.61
N LYS A 63 25.36 16.91 -44.92
CA LYS A 63 24.80 17.91 -44.00
C LYS A 63 23.32 17.65 -43.72
N GLU A 64 22.53 17.32 -44.74
CA GLU A 64 21.12 16.98 -44.56
C GLU A 64 20.93 15.73 -43.70
N GLU A 65 21.71 14.67 -43.97
CA GLU A 65 21.73 13.46 -43.14
C GLU A 65 22.11 13.77 -41.68
N TYR A 66 23.14 14.59 -41.47
CA TYR A 66 23.56 15.01 -40.15
C TYR A 66 22.47 15.78 -39.40
N LEU A 67 21.79 16.70 -40.07
CA LEU A 67 20.68 17.46 -39.47
C LEU A 67 19.49 16.56 -39.13
N LYS A 68 19.18 15.57 -39.96
CA LYS A 68 18.14 14.57 -39.66
C LYS A 68 18.51 13.75 -38.44
N LEU A 69 19.73 13.19 -38.41
CA LEU A 69 20.21 12.38 -37.29
C LEU A 69 20.28 13.20 -35.99
N SER A 70 20.69 14.47 -36.08
CA SER A 70 20.71 15.37 -34.92
C SER A 70 19.31 15.61 -34.36
N LYS A 71 18.29 15.76 -35.21
CA LYS A 71 16.90 15.88 -34.76
C LYS A 71 16.39 14.59 -34.15
N GLU A 72 16.64 13.46 -34.79
CA GLU A 72 16.26 12.15 -34.25
C GLU A 72 16.89 11.88 -32.88
N ASN A 73 18.16 12.25 -32.69
CA ASN A 73 18.83 12.15 -31.38
C ASN A 73 18.19 13.06 -30.33
N GLN A 74 17.78 14.28 -30.69
CA GLN A 74 17.06 15.17 -29.78
C GLN A 74 15.69 14.60 -29.39
N ASP A 75 14.93 14.09 -30.35
CA ASP A 75 13.62 13.47 -30.11
C ASP A 75 13.76 12.21 -29.23
N LEU A 76 14.80 11.41 -29.45
CA LEU A 76 15.10 10.24 -28.61
C LEU A 76 15.48 10.64 -27.18
N LEU A 77 16.23 11.71 -26.99
CA LEU A 77 16.55 12.23 -25.66
C LEU A 77 15.30 12.69 -24.90
N VAL A 78 14.40 13.40 -25.57
CA VAL A 78 13.11 13.81 -24.97
C VAL A 78 12.28 12.58 -24.58
N LYS A 79 12.15 11.59 -25.48
CA LYS A 79 11.44 10.35 -25.17
C LYS A 79 12.08 9.60 -23.99
N LEU A 80 13.40 9.57 -23.91
CA LEU A 80 14.11 8.93 -22.81
C LEU A 80 13.78 9.61 -21.48
N GLN A 81 13.83 10.95 -21.44
CA GLN A 81 13.45 11.72 -20.26
C GLN A 81 11.98 11.47 -19.85
N GLU A 82 11.05 11.44 -20.82
CA GLU A 82 9.65 11.12 -20.54
C GLU A 82 9.44 9.69 -20.03
N THR A 83 10.23 8.73 -20.52
CA THR A 83 10.17 7.35 -20.00
C THR A 83 10.74 7.25 -18.60
N GLU A 84 11.79 8.02 -18.28
CA GLU A 84 12.40 8.08 -16.97
C GLU A 84 11.45 8.70 -15.93
N THR A 85 10.75 9.79 -16.29
CA THR A 85 9.74 10.39 -15.40
C THR A 85 8.59 9.43 -15.13
N LYS A 86 8.04 8.78 -16.16
CA LYS A 86 6.98 7.75 -16.01
C LYS A 86 7.43 6.58 -15.16
N LEU A 87 8.68 6.14 -15.32
CA LEU A 87 9.24 5.06 -14.51
C LEU A 87 9.33 5.46 -13.03
N ASN A 88 9.77 6.68 -12.75
CA ASN A 88 9.85 7.22 -11.39
C ASN A 88 8.46 7.37 -10.75
N GLU A 89 7.47 7.85 -11.51
CA GLU A 89 6.07 7.90 -11.06
C GLU A 89 5.55 6.52 -10.70
N LYS A 90 5.76 5.52 -11.58
CA LYS A 90 5.33 4.14 -11.31
C LYS A 90 6.04 3.49 -10.12
N ASN A 91 7.32 3.79 -9.92
CA ASN A 91 8.04 3.34 -8.74
C ASN A 91 7.49 3.97 -7.45
N SER A 92 7.10 5.25 -7.49
CA SER A 92 6.44 5.90 -6.35
C SER A 92 5.08 5.26 -6.05
N GLU A 93 4.25 5.05 -7.08
CA GLU A 93 2.96 4.36 -6.93
C GLU A 93 3.12 2.96 -6.33
N LEU A 94 4.16 2.21 -6.75
CA LEU A 94 4.45 0.87 -6.24
C LEU A 94 4.85 0.90 -4.76
N GLU A 95 5.70 1.85 -4.35
CA GLU A 95 6.08 2.02 -2.95
C GLU A 95 4.88 2.40 -2.07
N ASP A 96 3.98 3.26 -2.56
CA ASP A 96 2.76 3.60 -1.83
C ASP A 96 1.79 2.41 -1.73
N PHE A 97 1.59 1.68 -2.83
CA PHE A 97 0.81 0.44 -2.82
C PHE A 97 1.37 -0.60 -1.84
N LYS A 98 2.70 -0.71 -1.74
CA LYS A 98 3.37 -1.61 -0.79
C LYS A 98 3.11 -1.21 0.67
N LYS A 99 3.13 0.10 0.98
CA LYS A 99 2.75 0.59 2.32
C LYS A 99 1.29 0.31 2.63
N GLU A 100 0.39 0.55 1.68
CA GLU A 100 -1.03 0.23 1.83
C GLU A 100 -1.26 -1.26 2.07
N SER A 101 -0.56 -2.12 1.32
CA SER A 101 -0.62 -3.57 1.51
C SER A 101 -0.14 -4.00 2.90
N GLN A 102 0.94 -3.41 3.40
CA GLN A 102 1.43 -3.66 4.76
C GLN A 102 0.43 -3.19 5.82
N SER A 103 -0.14 -2.00 5.66
CA SER A 103 -1.18 -1.46 6.56
C SER A 103 -2.42 -2.36 6.58
N ALA A 104 -2.89 -2.79 5.42
CA ALA A 104 -4.02 -3.71 5.29
C ALA A 104 -3.73 -5.06 5.98
N LYS A 105 -2.51 -5.58 5.84
CA LYS A 105 -2.08 -6.80 6.53
C LYS A 105 -2.11 -6.63 8.05
N THR A 106 -1.57 -5.51 8.58
CA THR A 106 -1.62 -5.25 10.02
C THR A 106 -3.05 -5.09 10.54
N ASN A 107 -3.93 -4.45 9.76
CA ASN A 107 -5.34 -4.31 10.13
C ASN A 107 -6.06 -5.67 10.15
N LEU A 108 -5.75 -6.56 9.20
CA LEU A 108 -6.26 -7.93 9.20
C LEU A 108 -5.80 -8.71 10.43
N GLU A 109 -4.52 -8.62 10.80
CA GLU A 109 -3.99 -9.28 11.99
C GLU A 109 -4.67 -8.75 13.27
N ASN A 110 -4.88 -7.44 13.37
CA ASN A 110 -5.62 -6.84 14.48
C ASN A 110 -7.07 -7.33 14.53
N LEU A 111 -7.77 -7.37 13.39
CA LEU A 111 -9.15 -7.82 13.32
C LEU A 111 -9.29 -9.31 13.69
N ILE A 112 -8.33 -10.15 13.30
CA ILE A 112 -8.29 -11.56 13.71
C ILE A 112 -8.13 -11.69 15.23
N ASN A 113 -7.28 -10.87 15.83
CA ASN A 113 -7.08 -10.85 17.29
C ASN A 113 -8.33 -10.35 18.03
N GLU A 114 -8.98 -9.30 17.53
CA GLU A 114 -10.25 -8.81 18.09
C GLU A 114 -11.36 -9.85 17.97
N TYR A 115 -11.47 -10.51 16.83
CA TYR A 115 -12.42 -11.60 16.62
C TYR A 115 -12.19 -12.76 17.60
N ALA A 116 -10.93 -13.15 17.83
CA ALA A 116 -10.59 -14.18 18.80
C ALA A 116 -11.01 -13.78 20.22
N LYS A 117 -10.72 -12.54 20.65
CA LYS A 117 -11.12 -12.01 21.96
C LYS A 117 -12.64 -11.99 22.14
N LEU A 118 -13.37 -11.48 21.15
CA LEU A 118 -14.84 -11.44 21.19
C LEU A 118 -15.43 -12.86 21.27
N LYS A 119 -14.83 -13.81 20.56
CA LYS A 119 -15.26 -15.21 20.62
C LYS A 119 -15.06 -15.81 22.02
N GLU A 120 -13.94 -15.51 22.67
CA GLU A 120 -13.69 -15.92 24.06
C GLU A 120 -14.67 -15.26 25.03
N GLU A 121 -14.93 -13.96 24.88
CA GLU A 121 -15.88 -13.21 25.71
C GLU A 121 -17.31 -13.77 25.57
N ILE A 122 -17.75 -14.09 24.35
CA ILE A 122 -19.03 -14.75 24.10
C ILE A 122 -19.09 -16.12 24.80
N ALA A 123 -18.02 -16.90 24.77
CA ALA A 123 -17.97 -18.19 25.44
C ALA A 123 -18.08 -18.06 26.97
N LEU A 124 -17.40 -17.06 27.56
CA LEU A 124 -17.50 -16.75 28.99
C LEU A 124 -18.90 -16.29 29.39
N LEU A 125 -19.50 -15.36 28.63
CA LEU A 125 -20.86 -14.90 28.88
C LEU A 125 -21.89 -16.02 28.76
N GLN A 126 -21.69 -16.95 27.82
CA GLN A 126 -22.54 -18.12 27.69
C GLN A 126 -22.42 -19.03 28.93
N GLN A 127 -21.20 -19.25 29.42
CA GLN A 127 -20.98 -20.02 30.65
C GLN A 127 -21.62 -19.33 31.87
N GLU A 128 -21.44 -18.02 32.03
CA GLU A 128 -22.07 -17.26 33.10
C GLU A 128 -23.59 -17.35 33.04
N LYS A 129 -24.17 -17.19 31.84
CA LYS A 129 -25.60 -17.38 31.61
C LYS A 129 -26.06 -18.76 32.06
N ASP A 130 -25.37 -19.83 31.67
CA ASP A 130 -25.74 -21.19 32.05
C ASP A 130 -25.63 -21.40 33.57
N THR A 131 -24.63 -20.79 34.22
CA THR A 131 -24.52 -20.83 35.70
C THR A 131 -25.64 -20.05 36.40
N LEU A 132 -26.01 -18.88 35.89
CA LEU A 132 -27.09 -18.06 36.40
C LEU A 132 -28.45 -18.76 36.20
N GLN A 133 -28.66 -19.38 35.05
CA GLN A 133 -29.83 -20.19 34.74
C GLN A 133 -29.95 -21.34 35.75
N SER A 134 -28.86 -22.10 35.96
CA SER A 134 -28.84 -23.19 36.94
C SER A 134 -29.14 -22.70 38.37
N ARG A 135 -28.61 -21.54 38.77
CA ARG A 135 -28.92 -20.92 40.07
C ARG A 135 -30.38 -20.50 40.15
N TYR A 136 -30.91 -19.91 39.08
CA TYR A 136 -32.31 -19.51 39.00
C TYR A 136 -33.25 -20.72 39.13
N ASP A 137 -32.92 -21.81 38.44
CA ASP A 137 -33.69 -23.06 38.47
C ASP A 137 -33.64 -23.74 39.85
N SER A 138 -32.61 -23.48 40.67
CA SER A 138 -32.52 -23.97 42.06
C SER A 138 -33.29 -23.14 43.10
N LEU A 139 -33.76 -21.93 42.75
CA LEU A 139 -34.50 -21.06 43.67
C LEU A 139 -35.82 -21.66 44.19
N PRO A 140 -36.63 -22.38 43.39
CA PRO A 140 -37.84 -23.05 43.88
C PRO A 140 -37.54 -24.07 44.98
N GLU A 141 -36.52 -24.91 44.79
CA GLU A 141 -36.10 -25.92 45.79
C GLU A 141 -35.63 -25.25 47.08
N LEU A 142 -34.85 -24.17 46.98
CA LEU A 142 -34.41 -23.39 48.13
C LEU A 142 -35.60 -22.76 48.88
N ARG A 143 -36.60 -22.26 48.13
CA ARG A 143 -37.83 -21.69 48.70
C ARG A 143 -38.65 -22.75 49.43
N GLU A 144 -38.78 -23.94 48.86
CA GLU A 144 -39.44 -25.08 49.52
C GLU A 144 -38.71 -25.49 50.81
N ALA A 145 -37.38 -25.59 50.76
CA ALA A 145 -36.56 -25.88 51.93
C ALA A 145 -36.74 -24.82 53.03
N TYR A 146 -36.80 -23.53 52.66
CA TYR A 146 -37.08 -22.43 53.58
C TYR A 146 -38.48 -22.54 54.21
N ASP A 147 -39.51 -22.84 53.42
CA ASP A 147 -40.89 -22.99 53.93
C ASP A 147 -41.02 -24.20 54.88
N ILE A 148 -40.33 -25.30 54.61
CA ILE A 148 -40.24 -26.46 55.50
C ILE A 148 -39.54 -26.09 56.81
N LEU A 149 -38.38 -25.42 56.74
CA LEU A 149 -37.65 -24.96 57.93
C LEU A 149 -38.50 -24.02 58.78
N LYS A 150 -39.23 -23.10 58.15
CA LYS A 150 -40.13 -22.17 58.83
C LYS A 150 -41.28 -22.89 59.53
N LYS A 151 -41.87 -23.93 58.90
CA LYS A 151 -42.89 -24.78 59.54
C LYS A 151 -42.30 -25.51 60.75
N ARG A 152 -41.15 -26.18 60.60
CA ARG A 152 -40.46 -26.88 61.70
C ARG A 152 -40.12 -25.93 62.86
N LEU A 153 -39.70 -24.71 62.57
CA LEU A 153 -39.37 -23.71 63.59
C LEU A 153 -40.62 -23.23 64.34
N ARG A 154 -41.78 -23.12 63.67
CA ARG A 154 -43.07 -22.84 64.32
C ARG A 154 -43.52 -24.01 65.19
N GLU A 155 -43.38 -25.24 64.71
CA GLU A 155 -43.70 -26.45 65.45
C GLU A 155 -42.83 -26.60 66.71
N ALA A 156 -41.51 -26.37 66.59
CA ALA A 156 -40.59 -26.37 67.72
C ALA A 156 -40.96 -25.30 68.76
N LYS A 157 -41.26 -24.06 68.33
CA LYS A 157 -41.73 -23.00 69.23
C LYS A 157 -43.06 -23.34 69.91
N LEU A 158 -43.97 -24.02 69.21
CA LEU A 158 -45.24 -24.48 69.80
C LEU A 158 -45.01 -25.63 70.78
N ALA A 159 -44.07 -26.53 70.50
CA ALA A 159 -43.67 -27.61 71.40
C ALA A 159 -43.01 -27.07 72.69
N GLU A 160 -42.12 -26.07 72.59
CA GLU A 160 -41.57 -25.35 73.75
C GLU A 160 -42.65 -24.65 74.58
N ARG A 161 -43.68 -24.08 73.93
CA ARG A 161 -44.81 -23.49 74.65
C ARG A 161 -45.66 -24.56 75.36
N LYS A 162 -45.87 -25.72 74.74
CA LYS A 162 -46.60 -26.84 75.36
C LYS A 162 -45.83 -27.47 76.52
N SER A 163 -44.51 -27.62 76.43
CA SER A 163 -43.69 -28.12 77.54
C SER A 163 -43.58 -27.13 78.70
N LYS A 164 -43.65 -25.82 78.44
CA LYS A 164 -43.80 -24.80 79.50
C LYS A 164 -45.18 -24.79 80.16
N VAL A 165 -46.25 -25.17 79.47
CA VAL A 165 -47.61 -25.24 80.03
C VAL A 165 -47.87 -26.56 80.78
N SER A 166 -47.18 -27.65 80.43
CA SER A 166 -47.30 -28.93 81.14
C SER A 166 -46.57 -29.00 82.49
N ASN A 167 -45.78 -27.98 82.85
CA ASN A 167 -45.16 -27.83 84.17
C ASN A 167 -45.97 -26.92 85.11
N ILE A 168 -47.20 -26.55 84.75
CA ILE A 168 -48.16 -26.01 85.71
C ILE A 168 -48.91 -27.21 86.27
N ASP A 169 -48.27 -27.89 87.22
CA ASP A 169 -48.92 -28.87 88.07
C ASP A 169 -50.17 -28.22 88.68
N THR A 170 -51.26 -28.94 88.52
CA THR A 170 -52.52 -28.68 89.20
C THR A 170 -52.34 -29.08 90.65
N GLU A 171 -51.69 -28.23 91.45
CA GLU A 171 -51.66 -28.39 92.89
C GLU A 171 -53.08 -28.20 93.45
N ASP A 172 -53.50 -29.23 94.16
CA ASP A 172 -54.79 -29.44 94.80
C ASP A 172 -54.93 -28.49 96.00
N GLY A 173 -55.23 -27.22 95.70
CA GLY A 173 -55.55 -26.19 96.70
C GLY A 173 -57.05 -26.10 96.98
N ASN A 174 -57.40 -25.66 98.19
CA ASN A 174 -58.79 -25.52 98.67
C ASN A 174 -59.60 -24.59 97.74
N LYS A 175 -60.46 -25.18 96.91
CA LYS A 175 -61.33 -24.48 95.94
C LYS A 175 -62.77 -24.51 96.44
N GLY A 176 -63.33 -23.34 96.76
CA GLY A 176 -64.73 -23.17 97.20
C GLY A 176 -65.58 -22.44 96.16
N TYR A 177 -66.90 -22.40 96.38
CA TYR A 177 -67.83 -21.53 95.65
C TYR A 177 -68.01 -20.22 96.41
N LEU A 178 -68.04 -19.09 95.69
CA LEU A 178 -68.51 -17.84 96.27
C LEU A 178 -70.04 -17.90 96.33
N LEU A 179 -70.57 -17.92 97.55
CA LEU A 179 -72.00 -17.91 97.83
C LEU A 179 -72.39 -16.49 98.26
N TRP A 180 -73.41 -15.93 97.62
CA TRP A 180 -74.02 -14.66 98.04
C TRP A 180 -75.51 -14.89 98.26
N LYS A 181 -76.00 -14.61 99.49
CA LYS A 181 -77.39 -14.87 99.91
C LYS A 181 -77.87 -16.32 99.70
N GLY A 182 -76.97 -17.29 99.82
CA GLY A 182 -77.31 -18.72 99.74
C GLY A 182 -77.29 -19.34 98.34
N GLU A 183 -77.05 -18.56 97.29
CA GLU A 183 -76.91 -19.07 95.91
C GLU A 183 -75.48 -18.85 95.35
N PRO A 184 -74.97 -19.77 94.50
CA PRO A 184 -73.64 -19.65 93.91
C PRO A 184 -73.61 -18.53 92.88
N THR A 185 -72.73 -17.54 93.10
CA THR A 185 -72.63 -16.36 92.24
C THR A 185 -71.80 -16.64 90.97
N LEU A 186 -71.01 -17.72 90.97
CA LEU A 186 -70.17 -18.18 89.87
C LEU A 186 -70.17 -19.71 89.81
N GLU A 187 -70.32 -20.30 88.62
CA GLU A 187 -70.33 -21.76 88.43
C GLU A 187 -68.94 -22.41 88.61
N ARG A 188 -67.86 -21.61 88.53
CA ARG A 188 -66.48 -22.10 88.66
C ARG A 188 -65.94 -21.87 90.07
N LYS A 189 -65.26 -22.89 90.63
CA LYS A 189 -64.61 -22.80 91.95
C LYS A 189 -63.43 -21.83 91.92
N VAL A 190 -63.32 -20.97 92.93
CA VAL A 190 -62.27 -19.96 93.07
C VAL A 190 -61.28 -20.39 94.15
N LYS A 191 -59.97 -20.16 93.95
CA LYS A 191 -58.90 -20.42 94.94
C LYS A 191 -58.71 -19.16 95.78
N ILE A 192 -58.73 -19.30 97.11
CA ILE A 192 -58.46 -18.20 98.05
C ILE A 192 -57.08 -18.49 98.66
N GLU A 193 -56.14 -17.56 98.50
CA GLU A 193 -54.83 -17.63 99.14
C GLU A 193 -54.81 -16.64 100.31
N VAL A 194 -54.49 -17.13 101.51
CA VAL A 194 -54.37 -16.34 102.73
C VAL A 194 -52.88 -16.20 103.05
N ALA A 195 -52.35 -15.00 102.96
CA ALA A 195 -50.98 -14.71 103.40
C ALA A 195 -50.97 -14.45 104.92
N PRO A 196 -50.16 -15.17 105.72
CA PRO A 196 -49.96 -14.81 107.11
C PRO A 196 -49.14 -13.52 107.19
N ILE A 197 -49.61 -12.59 108.02
CA ILE A 197 -48.85 -11.39 108.40
C ILE A 197 -47.77 -11.83 109.38
N THR A 198 -46.50 -11.83 108.97
CA THR A 198 -45.39 -11.87 109.91
C THR A 198 -45.17 -10.47 110.47
N GLU A 199 -45.15 -10.39 111.81
CA GLU A 199 -45.00 -9.19 112.64
C GLU A 199 -43.79 -8.30 112.30
#